data_AF-A0A0C9Z9I5-F1
#
_entry.id   AF-A0A0C9Z9I5-F1
#
_cell.length_a   1.000
_cell.length_b   1.000
_cell.length_c   1.000
_cell.angle_alpha   90.00
_cell.angle_beta   90.00
_cell.angle_gamma   90.00
#
_symmetry.space_group_name_H-M   'P 1'
#
loop_
_entity.id
_entity.type
_entity.pdbx_description
1 polymer ?
#
loop_
_entity_poly.entity_id
_entity_poly.type
_entity_poly.pdbx_seq_one_letter_code
_entity_poly.pdbx_strand_id
1 'polypeptide(L)' 'ICQVPYEGCCPTCKMPGDDCPLMWGQCSHVYHMHCLLKWLRTPTSKQQSPMDRRPW' A
#
# COMPACT_ATOMS: atom_id res chain seq x y z
N ILE A 1 2.10 -2.59 5.54
CA ILE A 1 0.99 -3.54 5.22
C ILE A 1 1.52 -4.94 4.97
N CYS A 2 2.19 -5.22 3.85
CA CYS A 2 2.67 -6.57 3.53
C CYS A 2 4.03 -6.97 4.13
N GLN A 3 4.72 -6.04 4.81
CA GLN A 3 6.05 -6.24 5.40
C GLN A 3 7.15 -6.71 4.42
N VAL A 4 6.95 -6.50 3.12
CA VAL A 4 7.94 -6.76 2.06
C VAL A 4 8.75 -5.48 1.78
N PRO A 5 10.04 -5.57 1.43
CA PRO A 5 10.84 -4.43 0.99
C PRO A 5 10.22 -3.70 -0.21
N TYR A 6 10.45 -2.39 -0.31
CA TYR A 6 9.92 -1.55 -1.39
C TYR A 6 10.51 -1.86 -2.78
N GLU A 7 11.69 -2.48 -2.80
CA GLU A 7 12.41 -2.90 -4.01
C GLU A 7 11.89 -4.23 -4.56
N GLY A 8 11.10 -4.94 -3.73
CA GLY A 8 10.50 -6.23 -4.06
C GLY A 8 9.06 -6.09 -4.55
N CYS A 9 8.48 -7.22 -4.91
CA CYS A 9 7.08 -7.27 -5.29
C CYS A 9 6.20 -7.66 -4.11
N CYS A 10 5.00 -7.05 -3.99
CA CYS A 10 4.07 -7.46 -2.95
C CYS A 10 3.64 -8.94 -3.12
N PRO A 11 3.16 -9.63 -2.06
CA PRO A 11 2.84 -11.08 -2.11
C PRO A 11 1.76 -11.47 -3.13
N THR A 12 1.04 -10.50 -3.68
CA THR A 12 -0.04 -10.69 -4.65
C THR A 12 0.46 -10.63 -6.09
N CYS A 13 1.69 -10.17 -6.32
CA CYS A 13 2.26 -9.97 -7.63
C CYS A 13 3.40 -10.96 -7.87
N LYS A 14 3.49 -11.50 -9.09
CA LYS A 14 4.49 -12.52 -9.46
C LYS A 14 5.81 -11.96 -9.96
N MET A 15 5.83 -10.76 -10.55
CA MET A 15 7.05 -10.13 -11.06
C MET A 15 7.19 -8.70 -10.50
N PRO A 16 8.36 -8.33 -9.95
CA PRO A 16 8.66 -6.95 -9.58
C PRO A 16 8.76 -6.06 -10.84
N GLY A 17 8.26 -4.82 -10.77
CA GLY A 17 8.25 -3.88 -11.89
C GLY A 17 6.92 -3.11 -12.02
N ASP A 18 6.50 -2.85 -13.26
CA ASP A 18 5.30 -2.07 -13.62
C ASP A 18 4.01 -2.56 -12.94
N ASP A 19 3.96 -3.85 -12.59
CA ASP A 19 2.80 -4.47 -11.96
C ASP A 19 2.65 -4.14 -10.45
N CYS A 20 3.60 -3.47 -9.79
CA CYS A 20 3.47 -3.15 -8.37
C CYS A 20 4.13 -1.81 -7.99
N PRO A 21 3.61 -0.68 -8.47
CA PRO A 21 4.18 0.62 -8.16
C PRO A 21 4.03 0.97 -6.67
N LEU A 22 4.95 1.80 -6.19
CA LEU A 22 4.88 2.40 -4.85
C LEU A 22 3.99 3.64 -4.90
N MET A 23 3.23 3.84 -3.83
CA MET A 23 2.34 4.98 -3.64
C MET A 23 2.76 5.74 -2.38
N TRP A 24 2.81 7.07 -2.48
CA TRP A 24 3.11 7.96 -1.38
C TRP A 24 1.83 8.63 -0.88
N GLY A 25 1.57 8.51 0.42
CA GLY A 25 0.48 9.23 1.07
C GLY A 25 0.88 10.65 1.42
N GLN A 26 -0.11 11.50 1.67
CA GLN A 26 0.11 12.85 2.23
C GLN A 26 0.81 12.80 3.59
N CYS A 27 0.66 11.68 4.31
CA CYS A 27 1.36 11.38 5.55
C CYS A 27 2.84 10.98 5.39
N SER A 28 3.41 11.05 4.18
CA SER A 28 4.78 10.59 3.85
C SER A 28 5.00 9.07 4.01
N HIS A 29 3.95 8.29 4.26
CA HIS A 29 4.04 6.84 4.27
C HIS A 29 4.02 6.26 2.86
N VAL A 30 4.79 5.20 2.65
CA VAL A 30 4.96 4.53 1.36
C VAL A 30 4.37 3.12 1.44
N TYR A 31 3.59 2.75 0.43
CA TYR A 31 2.99 1.42 0.33
C TYR A 31 3.04 0.93 -1.11
N HIS A 32 3.12 -0.39 -1.30
CA HIS A 32 2.77 -0.98 -2.58
C HIS A 32 1.31 -0.67 -2.92
N MET A 33 1.05 -0.23 -4.16
CA MET A 33 -0.28 0.12 -4.66
C MET A 33 -1.33 -0.96 -4.33
N HIS A 34 -1.02 -2.22 -4.62
CA HIS A 34 -1.95 -3.32 -4.37
C HIS A 34 -2.26 -3.55 -2.89
N CYS A 35 -1.26 -3.38 -2.03
CA CYS A 35 -1.43 -3.52 -0.59
C CYS A 35 -2.33 -2.41 -0.04
N LEU A 36 -2.10 -1.19 -0.51
CA LEU A 36 -2.89 -0.03 -0.16
C LEU A 36 -4.32 -0.13 -0.69
N LEU A 37 -4.52 -0.46 -1.97
CA LEU A 37 -5.86 -0.61 -2.54
C LEU A 37 -6.65 -1.70 -1.83
N LYS A 38 -5.99 -2.81 -1.47
CA LYS A 38 -6.60 -3.86 -0.64
C LYS A 38 -7.05 -3.31 0.71
N TRP A 39 -6.23 -2.48 1.35
CA TRP A 39 -6.59 -1.81 2.60
C TRP A 39 -7.79 -0.87 2.43
N LEU A 40 -7.75 0.04 1.45
CA LEU A 40 -8.81 1.03 1.20
C LEU A 40 -10.16 0.39 0.83
N ARG A 41 -10.14 -0.80 0.23
CA ARG A 41 -11.36 -1.58 -0.04
C ARG A 41 -12.00 -2.16 1.22
N THR A 42 -11.28 -2.22 2.35
CA THR A 42 -11.88 -2.68 3.60
C THR A 42 -12.75 -1.57 4.22
N PRO A 43 -13.94 -1.90 4.75
CA PRO A 43 -14.85 -0.92 5.35
C PRO A 43 -14.26 -0.27 6.62
N THR A 44 -13.29 -0.93 7.26
CA THR A 44 -12.60 -0.42 8.46
C THR A 44 -11.55 0.64 8.14
N SER A 45 -11.10 0.75 6.88
CA SER A 45 -10.07 1.70 6.48
C SER A 45 -10.50 3.15 6.60
N LYS A 46 -11.77 3.45 6.36
CA LYS A 46 -12.33 4.82 6.36
C LYS A 46 -11.53 5.81 5.49
N GLN A 47 -10.93 5.34 4.39
CA GLN A 47 -9.99 6.12 3.56
C GLN A 47 -8.83 6.73 4.36
N GLN A 48 -8.34 6.00 5.36
CA GLN A 48 -7.22 6.41 6.20
C GLN A 48 -5.99 5.55 5.94
N SER A 49 -4.83 6.15 6.13
CA SER A 49 -3.54 5.48 6.13
C SER A 49 -3.48 4.39 7.21
N PRO A 50 -2.98 3.17 6.89
CA PRO A 50 -2.88 2.09 7.87
C PRO A 50 -1.93 2.39 9.03
N MET A 51 -0.94 3.26 8.87
CA MET A 51 0.09 3.50 9.89
C MET A 51 -0.34 4.54 10.92
N ASP A 52 -0.92 5.64 10.47
CA ASP A 52 -1.18 6.83 11.30
C ASP A 52 -2.63 7.31 11.26
N ARG A 53 -3.50 6.58 10.54
CA ARG A 53 -4.94 6.87 10.41
C ARG A 53 -5.28 8.27 9.86
N ARG A 54 -4.31 8.95 9.24
CA ARG A 54 -4.56 10.22 8.53
C ARG A 54 -5.30 9.96 7.22
N PRO A 55 -6.03 10.94 6.67
CA PRO A 55 -6.64 10.83 5.35
C PRO A 55 -5.62 10.36 4.32
N TRP A 56 -5.99 9.34 3.55
CA TRP A 56 -5.20 8.77 2.48
C TRP A 56 -5.50 9.45 1.15
#